data_AF-A0A7C5QB75-F1
#
_entry.id   AF-A0A7C5QB75-F1
#
_cell.length_a   1.000
_cell.length_b   1.000
_cell.length_c   1.000
_cell.angle_alpha   90.00
_cell.angle_beta   90.00
_cell.angle_gamma   90.00
#
_symmetry.space_group_name_H-M   'P 1'
#
loop_
_entity.id
_entity.type
_entity.pdbx_description
1 polymer ?
#
loop_
_entity_poly.entity_id
_entity_poly.type
_entity_poly.pdbx_seq_one_letter_code
_entity_poly.pdbx_strand_id
1 'polypeptide(L)'
;MSIAISWPRILALIPLALLFTAPPTFGAPRASTECLTCHDRAGFRDRYAHQPVARGRCLACHLPHVSRYANLLMQPEPELCLSCHQQVASALKKDYIHSPIRQTGCTPCR
;
A
#
# COMPACT_ATOMS: atom_id res chain seq x y z
N MET A 1 38.85 -41.87 13.46
CA MET A 1 39.14 -42.34 12.09
C MET A 1 38.20 -41.59 11.15
N SER A 2 38.70 -40.54 10.53
CA SER A 2 37.98 -39.62 9.66
C SER A 2 37.66 -40.30 8.33
N ILE A 3 36.39 -40.36 7.93
CA ILE A 3 36.01 -40.76 6.57
C ILE A 3 35.50 -39.51 5.86
N ALA A 4 36.28 -39.12 4.85
CA ALA A 4 36.05 -37.97 3.99
C ALA A 4 34.79 -38.18 3.14
N ILE A 5 33.85 -37.24 3.24
CA ILE A 5 32.69 -37.15 2.35
C ILE A 5 33.17 -36.36 1.11
N SER A 6 33.61 -37.11 0.10
CA SER A 6 33.88 -36.59 -1.25
C SER A 6 32.54 -36.30 -1.93
N TRP A 7 32.14 -35.04 -2.00
CA TRP A 7 30.96 -34.59 -2.74
C TRP A 7 31.23 -34.73 -4.25
N PRO A 8 30.60 -35.66 -4.99
CA PRO A 8 30.62 -35.58 -6.43
C PRO A 8 29.66 -34.46 -6.85
N ARG A 9 30.08 -33.74 -7.88
CA ARG A 9 29.36 -32.66 -8.54
C ARG A 9 27.99 -33.14 -9.01
N ILE A 10 26.93 -32.93 -8.23
CA ILE A 10 25.54 -33.04 -8.70
C ILE A 10 25.08 -31.62 -9.06
N LEU A 11 25.68 -31.12 -10.13
CA LEU A 11 25.12 -30.07 -10.96
C LEU A 11 24.27 -30.78 -12.01
N ALA A 12 23.06 -30.26 -12.23
CA ALA A 12 22.08 -30.70 -13.21
C ALA A 12 21.32 -31.98 -12.84
N LEU A 13 20.07 -31.79 -12.39
CA LEU A 13 18.86 -32.48 -12.85
C LEU A 13 17.66 -31.97 -12.02
N ILE A 14 17.44 -30.64 -11.99
CA ILE A 14 16.14 -30.10 -11.59
C ILE A 14 15.22 -30.32 -12.80
N PRO A 15 14.17 -31.15 -12.71
CA PRO A 15 13.29 -31.41 -13.83
C PRO A 15 12.61 -30.11 -14.26
N LEU A 16 12.69 -29.80 -15.56
CA LEU A 16 12.11 -28.62 -16.20
C LEU A 16 10.58 -28.47 -15.97
N ALA A 17 9.92 -29.50 -15.43
CA ALA A 17 8.51 -29.52 -15.08
C ALA A 17 8.11 -28.63 -13.89
N LEU A 18 9.05 -28.16 -13.07
CA LEU A 18 8.75 -27.27 -11.93
C LEU A 18 8.67 -25.78 -12.29
N LEU A 19 8.95 -25.41 -13.55
CA LEU A 19 8.82 -24.02 -14.01
C LEU A 19 7.44 -23.71 -14.62
N PHE A 20 6.60 -24.72 -14.91
CA PHE A 20 5.33 -24.54 -15.62
C PHE A 20 4.06 -24.80 -14.81
N THR A 21 4.14 -25.29 -13.57
CA THR A 21 2.95 -25.52 -12.73
C THR A 21 2.72 -24.45 -11.66
N ALA A 22 3.51 -23.39 -11.62
CA ALA A 22 3.15 -22.21 -10.82
C ALA A 22 2.05 -21.45 -11.58
N PRO A 23 0.80 -21.39 -11.10
CA PRO A 23 -0.22 -20.61 -11.75
C PRO A 23 0.27 -19.16 -11.86
N PRO A 24 0.08 -18.49 -13.01
CA PRO A 24 0.38 -17.07 -13.10
C PRO A 24 -0.34 -16.36 -11.97
N THR A 25 0.40 -15.61 -11.17
CA THR A 25 -0.13 -14.81 -10.06
C THR A 25 -0.96 -13.64 -10.62
N PHE A 26 -2.04 -13.92 -11.34
CA PHE A 26 -3.08 -12.99 -11.80
C PHE A 26 -3.97 -12.59 -10.61
N GLY A 27 -3.36 -12.12 -9.52
CA GLY A 27 -4.06 -11.84 -8.28
C GLY A 27 -3.25 -11.12 -7.21
N ALA A 28 -1.94 -10.89 -7.42
CA ALA A 28 -1.24 -9.93 -6.59
C ALA A 28 -1.71 -8.51 -6.99
N PRO A 29 -2.13 -7.66 -6.05
CA PRO A 29 -2.45 -6.27 -6.36
C PRO A 29 -1.20 -5.63 -6.97
N ARG A 30 -1.31 -5.14 -8.21
CA ARG A 30 -0.22 -4.41 -8.86
C ARG A 30 0.21 -3.28 -7.93
N ALA A 31 1.40 -3.40 -7.39
CA ALA A 31 1.95 -2.47 -6.43
C ALA A 31 2.37 -1.20 -7.17
N SER A 32 1.75 -0.04 -6.87
CA SER A 32 2.09 1.39 -7.13
C SER A 32 2.75 1.86 -8.42
N THR A 33 3.48 1.01 -9.10
CA THR A 33 4.56 1.37 -10.00
C THR A 33 3.97 1.99 -11.24
N GLU A 34 2.76 1.55 -11.63
CA GLU A 34 1.99 2.08 -12.74
C GLU A 34 1.58 3.55 -12.54
N CYS A 35 1.17 3.93 -11.31
CA CYS A 35 0.82 5.32 -11.02
C CYS A 35 2.05 6.23 -11.09
N LEU A 36 3.20 5.70 -10.65
CA LEU A 36 4.46 6.42 -10.58
C LEU A 36 5.25 6.43 -11.90
N THR A 37 4.71 5.80 -12.96
CA THR A 37 5.23 5.97 -14.33
C THR A 37 5.07 7.41 -14.79
N CYS A 38 4.02 8.10 -14.35
CA CYS A 38 3.73 9.49 -14.71
C CYS A 38 3.73 10.43 -13.51
N HIS A 39 3.28 9.98 -12.32
CA HIS A 39 3.30 10.83 -11.13
C HIS A 39 4.66 10.77 -10.44
N ASP A 40 5.29 11.93 -10.24
CA ASP A 40 6.58 12.01 -9.58
C ASP A 40 6.49 11.56 -8.11
N ARG A 41 7.30 10.55 -7.79
CA ARG A 41 7.42 9.99 -6.44
C ARG A 41 7.97 11.00 -5.43
N ALA A 42 8.71 12.03 -5.87
CA ALA A 42 9.20 13.08 -4.99
C ALA A 42 8.04 13.83 -4.31
N GLY A 43 6.91 14.02 -5.00
CA GLY A 43 5.72 14.68 -4.45
C GLY A 43 5.03 13.91 -3.31
N PHE A 44 5.36 12.64 -3.10
CA PHE A 44 4.76 11.78 -2.07
C PHE A 44 5.74 11.33 -0.99
N ARG A 45 6.98 11.85 -1.03
CA ARG A 45 8.05 11.51 -0.09
C ARG A 45 8.12 12.57 1.02
N ASP A 46 7.21 12.48 1.97
CA ASP A 46 7.31 13.23 3.22
C ASP A 46 8.07 12.43 4.29
N ARG A 47 8.70 13.12 5.25
CA ARG A 47 9.38 12.52 6.41
C ARG A 47 8.43 11.57 7.17
N TYR A 48 7.14 11.91 7.21
CA TYR A 48 6.09 11.12 7.85
C TYR A 48 5.00 10.74 6.84
N ALA A 49 5.41 10.05 5.76
CA ALA A 49 4.47 9.57 4.77
C ALA A 49 3.45 8.58 5.38
N HIS A 50 2.16 8.83 5.16
CA HIS A 50 1.11 7.91 5.58
C HIS A 50 1.30 6.54 4.91
N GLN A 51 1.28 5.47 5.72
CA GLN A 51 1.67 4.11 5.32
C GLN A 51 1.08 3.61 3.98
N PRO A 52 -0.22 3.81 3.66
CA PRO A 52 -0.76 3.40 2.36
C PRO A 52 -0.02 4.04 1.19
N VAL A 53 0.34 5.32 1.29
CA VAL A 53 1.10 6.05 0.26
C VAL A 53 2.54 5.57 0.20
N ALA A 54 3.18 5.40 1.36
CA ALA A 54 4.56 4.88 1.45
C ALA A 54 4.71 3.48 0.82
N ARG A 55 3.65 2.67 0.91
CA ARG A 55 3.55 1.33 0.29
C ARG A 55 2.94 1.35 -1.11
N GLY A 56 2.63 2.54 -1.63
CA GLY A 56 2.19 2.67 -3.01
C GLY A 56 0.76 2.19 -3.29
N ARG A 57 -0.10 2.18 -2.27
CA ARG A 57 -1.51 1.80 -2.38
C ARG A 57 -2.37 2.99 -2.81
N CYS A 58 -2.03 3.61 -3.95
CA CYS A 58 -2.67 4.84 -4.43
C CYS A 58 -4.19 4.66 -4.60
N LEU A 59 -4.60 3.50 -5.13
CA LEU A 59 -6.00 3.15 -5.38
C LEU A 59 -6.77 2.72 -4.13
N ALA A 60 -6.16 2.75 -2.93
CA ALA A 60 -6.91 2.56 -1.69
C ALA A 60 -7.80 3.77 -1.38
N CYS A 61 -7.46 4.94 -1.92
CA CYS A 61 -8.16 6.20 -1.69
C CYS A 61 -8.65 6.87 -2.99
N HIS A 62 -7.90 6.70 -4.08
CA HIS A 62 -8.15 7.41 -5.34
C HIS A 62 -8.82 6.53 -6.41
N LEU A 63 -9.73 7.14 -7.17
CA LEU A 63 -10.23 6.63 -8.44
C LEU A 63 -9.33 7.10 -9.58
N PRO A 64 -8.89 6.23 -10.51
CA PRO A 64 -7.90 6.60 -11.52
C PRO A 64 -8.45 7.47 -12.65
N HIS A 65 -9.77 7.53 -12.85
CA HIS A 65 -10.37 8.17 -14.01
C HIS A 65 -11.22 9.38 -13.65
N VAL A 66 -12.25 9.19 -12.82
CA VAL A 66 -13.15 10.26 -12.43
C VAL A 66 -13.68 10.02 -11.03
N SER A 67 -13.84 11.11 -10.28
CA SER A 67 -14.60 11.16 -9.06
C SER A 67 -15.37 12.47 -8.99
N ARG A 68 -16.49 12.45 -8.25
CA ARG A 68 -17.18 13.66 -7.82
C ARG A 68 -16.49 14.39 -6.66
N TYR A 69 -15.46 13.78 -6.07
CA TYR A 69 -14.73 14.31 -4.93
C TYR A 69 -13.37 14.87 -5.35
N ALA A 70 -12.89 15.86 -4.59
CA ALA A 70 -11.60 16.49 -4.82
C ALA A 70 -10.47 15.44 -4.88
N ASN A 71 -9.44 15.71 -5.67
CA ASN A 71 -8.27 14.83 -5.84
C ASN A 71 -8.63 13.40 -6.27
N LEU A 72 -9.78 13.18 -6.92
CA LEU A 72 -10.25 11.86 -7.33
C LEU A 72 -10.51 10.88 -6.17
N LEU A 73 -10.82 11.35 -4.96
CA LEU A 73 -11.09 10.45 -3.84
C LEU A 73 -12.33 9.58 -4.08
N MET A 74 -12.39 8.38 -3.51
CA MET A 74 -13.56 7.49 -3.61
C MET A 74 -14.78 7.99 -2.83
N GLN A 75 -14.53 8.74 -1.76
CA GLN A 75 -15.50 9.26 -0.78
C GLN A 75 -15.04 10.66 -0.31
N PRO A 76 -15.88 11.44 0.39
CA PRO A 76 -15.42 12.65 1.08
C PRO A 76 -14.25 12.31 2.01
N GLU A 77 -13.26 13.22 2.15
CA GLU A 77 -12.02 12.97 2.91
C GLU A 77 -12.29 12.39 4.31
N PRO A 78 -13.17 12.97 5.15
CA PRO A 78 -13.38 12.43 6.49
C PRO A 78 -13.96 11.01 6.46
N GLU A 79 -14.97 10.75 5.62
CA GLU A 79 -15.58 9.41 5.50
C GLU A 79 -14.56 8.37 5.04
N LEU A 80 -13.74 8.72 4.04
CA LEU A 80 -12.71 7.84 3.51
C LEU A 80 -11.69 7.45 4.59
N CYS A 81 -11.16 8.43 5.32
CA CYS A 81 -10.18 8.19 6.37
C CYS A 81 -10.78 7.35 7.52
N LEU A 82 -12.00 7.70 7.93
CA LEU A 82 -12.68 7.06 9.06
C LEU A 82 -13.23 5.67 8.73
N SER A 83 -13.32 5.30 7.44
CA SER A 83 -13.65 3.94 7.01
C SER A 83 -12.66 2.89 7.55
N CYS A 84 -11.37 3.27 7.66
CA CYS A 84 -10.32 2.46 8.25
C CYS A 84 -10.02 2.87 9.70
N HIS A 85 -10.00 4.17 9.99
CA HIS A 85 -9.64 4.72 11.30
C HIS A 85 -10.85 4.85 12.25
N GLN A 86 -11.57 3.74 12.48
CA GLN A 86 -12.82 3.72 13.25
C GLN A 86 -12.67 4.17 14.71
N GLN A 87 -11.50 3.96 15.32
CA GLN A 87 -11.21 4.46 16.67
C GLN A 87 -11.19 5.99 16.71
N VAL A 88 -10.62 6.62 15.68
CA VAL A 88 -10.65 8.08 15.52
C VAL A 88 -12.09 8.54 15.29
N ALA A 89 -12.85 7.81 14.46
CA ALA A 89 -14.27 8.10 14.22
C ALA A 89 -15.09 8.11 15.52
N SER A 90 -14.78 7.19 16.42
CA SER A 90 -15.42 7.07 17.73
C SER A 90 -14.98 8.20 18.67
N ALA A 91 -13.70 8.56 18.65
CA ALA A 91 -13.17 9.67 19.44
C ALA A 91 -13.75 11.03 19.01
N LEU A 92 -14.02 11.20 17.71
CA LEU A 92 -14.60 12.42 17.15
C LEU A 92 -16.06 12.66 17.56
N LYS A 93 -16.76 11.65 18.07
CA LYS A 93 -18.14 11.77 18.57
C LYS A 93 -18.23 12.37 19.98
N LYS A 94 -17.10 12.62 20.64
CA LYS A 94 -17.06 13.20 21.99
C LYS A 94 -17.34 14.71 21.93
N ASP A 95 -17.87 15.24 23.03
CA ASP A 95 -18.22 16.67 23.13
C ASP A 95 -17.01 17.60 22.99
N TYR A 96 -15.85 17.14 23.47
CA TYR A 96 -14.59 17.86 23.35
C TYR A 96 -13.59 17.05 22.53
N ILE A 97 -13.28 17.57 21.34
CA ILE A 97 -12.29 17.01 20.42
C ILE A 97 -11.14 18.01 20.23
N HIS A 98 -9.95 17.47 19.94
CA HIS A 98 -8.78 18.30 19.68
C HIS A 98 -9.02 19.19 18.45
N SER A 99 -9.15 20.50 18.68
CA SER A 99 -9.59 21.50 17.69
C SER A 99 -8.92 21.42 16.30
N PRO A 100 -7.61 21.15 16.16
CA PRO A 100 -6.95 21.05 14.85
C PRO A 100 -7.66 20.14 13.85
N ILE A 101 -8.20 19.00 14.28
CA ILE A 101 -8.85 18.06 13.34
C ILE A 101 -10.11 18.63 12.69
N ARG A 102 -10.79 19.59 13.34
CA ARG A 102 -12.00 20.23 12.83
C ARG A 102 -11.67 21.31 11.78
N GLN A 103 -10.48 21.88 11.85
CA GLN A 103 -10.06 23.00 11.01
C GLN A 103 -9.20 22.54 9.83
N THR A 104 -8.36 21.52 10.04
CA THR A 104 -7.32 21.14 9.09
C THR A 104 -7.56 19.77 8.45
N GLY A 105 -8.57 19.01 8.91
CA GLY A 105 -8.94 17.71 8.36
C GLY A 105 -8.09 16.56 8.88
N CYS A 106 -8.11 15.43 8.17
CA CYS A 106 -7.46 14.18 8.61
C CYS A 106 -6.01 14.05 8.12
N THR A 107 -5.61 14.84 7.12
CA THR A 107 -4.31 14.76 6.44
C THR A 107 -3.12 15.50 7.10
N PRO A 108 -3.30 16.51 7.98
CA PRO A 108 -2.17 17.27 8.54
C PRO A 108 -1.52 16.68 9.79
N CYS A 109 -2.23 15.84 10.55
CA CYS A 109 -1.69 15.18 11.74
C CYS A 109 -0.85 13.95 11.37
N ARG A 110 0.18 14.18 10.55
CA ARG A 110 1.20 13.21 10.11
C ARG A 110 2.19 12.93 11.22
#